data_AF-A0A2H1JPC5-F1
#
_entry.id   AF-A0A2H1JPC5-F1
#
_cell.length_a   1.000
_cell.length_b   1.000
_cell.length_c   1.000
_cell.angle_alpha   90.00
_cell.angle_beta   90.00
_cell.angle_gamma   90.00
#
_symmetry.space_group_name_H-M   'P 1'
#
loop_
_entity.id
_entity.type
_entity.pdbx_description
1 polymer ?
#
loop_
_entity_poly.entity_id
_entity_poly.type
_entity_poly.pdbx_seq_one_letter_code
_entity_poly.pdbx_strand_id
1 'polypeptide(L)'
;MTPAENTPSPEERAEAAARDLADRGRPVTARAVREAAGVRMVLAAEVAKAWKEAENDDEGVPVPPVPEDVAARLTAIWRDAYRAAVAAVSPERDRLAQDVGNLRKEVEALTETVAEVEEERDRLAVDLETARVAASEAGNRAEVAERETREAEARATAVEAERDRLADQVTALIERVPAPQEGKQ
;
A
#
# COMPACT_ATOMS: atom_id res chain seq x y z
N MET A 1 43.01 2.77 20.63
CA MET A 1 43.60 3.83 19.79
C MET A 1 42.48 4.39 18.93
N THR A 2 41.96 5.56 19.30
CA THR A 2 41.01 6.33 18.49
C THR A 2 41.77 6.98 17.34
N PRO A 3 41.28 6.93 16.08
CA PRO A 3 41.91 7.66 14.99
C PRO A 3 41.61 9.15 15.18
N ALA A 4 42.65 9.97 15.28
CA ALA A 4 42.50 11.41 15.14
C ALA A 4 42.06 11.68 13.69
N GLU A 5 40.83 12.17 13.54
CA GLU A 5 40.33 12.70 12.28
C GLU A 5 41.24 13.84 11.84
N ASN A 6 42.02 13.62 10.77
CA ASN A 6 42.73 14.67 10.06
C ASN A 6 41.69 15.60 9.40
N THR A 7 41.13 16.51 10.20
CA THR A 7 40.26 17.55 9.67
C THR A 7 41.13 18.52 8.89
N PRO A 8 40.89 18.71 7.57
CA PRO A 8 41.74 19.57 6.75
C PRO A 8 41.74 20.98 7.30
N SER A 9 42.90 21.63 7.21
CA SER A 9 43.08 22.98 7.74
C SER A 9 42.11 23.96 7.04
N PRO A 10 41.77 25.09 7.67
CA PRO A 10 40.93 26.11 7.03
C PRO A 10 41.48 26.59 5.67
N GLU A 11 42.79 26.57 5.49
CA GLU A 11 43.47 26.95 4.25
C GLU A 11 43.31 25.87 3.17
N GLU A 12 43.56 24.61 3.51
CA GLU A 12 43.37 23.45 2.62
C GLU A 12 41.91 23.35 2.12
N ARG A 13 40.94 23.66 2.99
CA ARG A 13 39.52 23.70 2.63
C ARG A 13 39.20 24.84 1.67
N ALA A 14 39.81 26.01 1.86
CA ALA A 14 39.62 27.16 0.97
C ALA A 14 40.22 26.89 -0.43
N GLU A 15 41.41 26.29 -0.50
CA GLU A 15 42.02 25.88 -1.77
C GLU A 15 41.24 24.78 -2.48
N ALA A 16 40.78 23.76 -1.75
CA ALA A 16 39.97 22.69 -2.31
C ALA A 16 38.65 23.24 -2.89
N ALA A 17 38.02 24.19 -2.20
CA ALA A 17 36.84 24.86 -2.69
C ALA A 17 37.11 25.73 -3.93
N ALA A 18 38.28 26.38 -4.01
CA ALA A 18 38.67 27.13 -5.20
C ALA A 18 38.86 26.22 -6.42
N ARG A 19 39.52 25.06 -6.25
CA ARG A 19 39.68 24.03 -7.30
C ARG A 19 38.32 23.49 -7.76
N ASP A 20 37.46 23.10 -6.83
CA ASP A 20 36.12 22.58 -7.10
C ASP A 20 35.21 23.59 -7.83
N LEU A 21 35.34 24.89 -7.51
CA LEU A 21 34.65 25.93 -8.26
C LEU A 21 35.13 26.01 -9.72
N ALA A 22 36.45 25.95 -9.94
CA ALA A 22 37.03 25.96 -11.28
C ALA A 22 36.64 24.72 -12.11
N ASP A 23 36.67 23.52 -11.52
CA ASP A 23 36.28 22.27 -12.19
C ASP A 23 34.82 22.27 -12.64
N ARG A 24 33.96 22.98 -11.92
CA ARG A 24 32.54 23.18 -12.28
C ARG A 24 32.31 24.38 -13.21
N GLY A 25 33.37 25.05 -13.65
CA GLY A 25 33.30 26.25 -14.50
C GLY A 25 32.67 27.47 -13.80
N ARG A 26 32.74 27.54 -12.46
CA ARG A 26 32.26 28.68 -11.68
C ARG A 26 33.40 29.66 -11.38
N PRO A 27 33.11 30.97 -11.28
CA PRO A 27 34.14 31.95 -10.99
C PRO A 27 34.68 31.81 -9.56
N VAL A 28 36.00 31.67 -9.43
CA VAL A 28 36.71 31.56 -8.14
C VAL A 28 36.82 32.94 -7.48
N THR A 29 35.72 33.36 -6.85
CA THR A 29 35.65 34.64 -6.12
C THR A 29 35.73 34.41 -4.61
N ALA A 30 36.23 35.41 -3.88
CA ALA A 30 36.33 35.37 -2.41
C ALA A 30 35.02 34.97 -1.71
N ARG A 31 33.88 35.42 -2.24
CA ARG A 31 32.55 35.08 -1.71
C ARG A 31 32.19 33.62 -1.98
N ALA A 32 32.44 33.13 -3.19
CA ALA A 32 32.15 31.75 -3.57
C ALA A 32 33.03 30.75 -2.80
N VAL A 33 34.32 31.06 -2.64
CA VAL A 33 35.27 30.25 -1.84
C VAL A 33 34.85 30.23 -0.37
N ARG A 34 34.45 31.38 0.19
CA ARG A 34 33.94 31.45 1.57
C ARG A 34 32.71 30.59 1.78
N GLU A 35 31.75 30.68 0.86
CA GLU A 35 30.49 29.95 0.93
C GLU A 35 30.70 28.44 0.80
N ALA A 36 31.60 28.01 -0.08
CA ALA A 36 31.91 26.60 -0.31
C ALA A 36 32.78 25.98 0.79
N ALA A 37 33.76 26.72 1.34
CA ALA A 37 34.69 26.20 2.35
C ALA A 37 34.28 26.49 3.81
N GLY A 38 33.33 27.40 4.03
CA GLY A 38 32.92 27.83 5.37
C GLY A 38 34.03 28.59 6.14
N VAL A 39 34.96 29.22 5.43
CA VAL A 39 36.14 29.88 6.03
C VAL A 39 35.90 31.37 6.31
N ARG A 40 36.89 32.04 6.89
CA ARG A 40 36.84 33.50 7.07
C ARG A 40 37.04 34.21 5.73
N MET A 41 36.39 35.36 5.56
CA MET A 41 36.40 36.14 4.31
C MET A 41 37.82 36.55 3.86
N VAL A 42 38.71 36.84 4.80
CA VAL A 42 40.10 37.23 4.50
C VAL A 42 40.86 36.10 3.81
N LEU A 43 40.79 34.88 4.39
CA LEU A 43 41.43 33.69 3.82
C LEU A 43 40.83 33.33 2.45
N ALA A 44 39.51 33.43 2.30
CA ALA A 44 38.87 33.23 1.01
C ALA A 44 39.27 34.27 -0.05
N ALA A 45 39.52 35.52 0.37
CA ALA A 45 39.99 36.58 -0.52
C ALA A 45 41.46 36.39 -0.92
N GLU A 46 42.30 35.92 -0.01
CA GLU A 46 43.70 35.57 -0.28
C GLU A 46 43.79 34.41 -1.29
N VAL A 47 43.03 33.33 -1.06
CA VAL A 47 42.99 32.18 -1.99
C VAL A 47 42.42 32.58 -3.36
N ALA A 48 41.33 33.35 -3.40
CA ALA A 48 40.78 33.82 -4.67
C ALA A 48 41.73 34.77 -5.42
N LYS A 49 42.49 35.59 -4.70
CA LYS A 49 43.52 36.45 -5.29
C LYS A 49 44.69 35.62 -5.83
N ALA A 50 45.20 34.68 -5.06
CA ALA A 50 46.27 33.78 -5.47
C ALA A 50 45.87 32.95 -6.70
N TRP A 51 44.61 32.48 -6.75
CA TRP A 51 44.06 31.78 -7.92
C TRP A 51 44.07 32.67 -9.17
N LYS A 52 43.59 33.91 -9.03
CA LYS A 52 43.56 34.87 -10.13
C LYS A 52 44.97 35.29 -10.57
N GLU A 53 45.90 35.41 -9.64
CA GLU A 53 47.30 35.73 -9.92
C GLU A 53 47.97 34.58 -10.68
N ALA A 54 47.74 33.33 -10.27
CA ALA A 54 48.18 32.15 -11.02
C ALA A 54 47.55 32.03 -12.41
N GLU A 55 46.28 32.42 -12.57
CA GLU A 55 45.60 32.46 -13.86
C GLU A 55 46.15 33.57 -14.78
N ASN A 56 46.60 34.70 -14.22
CA ASN A 56 47.24 35.76 -15.00
C ASN A 56 48.72 35.46 -15.30
N ASP A 57 49.43 34.76 -14.42
CA ASP A 57 50.81 34.30 -14.67
C ASP A 57 50.87 33.21 -15.76
N ASP A 58 49.72 32.65 -16.14
CA ASP A 58 49.54 31.75 -17.29
C ASP A 58 49.43 32.51 -18.64
N GLU A 59 49.63 33.85 -18.65
CA GLU A 59 49.95 34.63 -19.86
C GLU A 59 51.45 34.47 -20.23
N GLY A 60 51.98 33.47 -20.93
CA GLY A 60 51.42 32.35 -21.67
C GLY A 60 52.41 31.97 -22.78
N VAL A 61 53.00 30.77 -22.72
CA VAL A 61 53.67 30.21 -23.90
C VAL A 61 52.57 29.95 -24.94
N PRO A 62 52.66 30.51 -26.17
CA PRO A 62 51.60 30.33 -27.15
C PRO A 62 51.46 28.85 -27.49
N VAL A 63 50.36 28.24 -27.05
CA VAL A 63 50.05 26.85 -27.35
C VAL A 63 49.60 26.78 -28.80
N PRO A 64 50.32 26.05 -29.68
CA PRO A 64 49.90 25.89 -31.05
C PRO A 64 48.60 25.07 -31.14
N PRO A 65 47.79 25.26 -32.20
CA PRO A 65 46.59 24.47 -32.41
C PRO A 65 46.93 22.98 -32.52
N VAL A 66 46.04 22.13 -32.04
CA VAL A 66 46.18 20.67 -32.15
C VAL A 66 46.25 20.29 -33.63
N PRO A 67 47.28 19.54 -34.08
CA PRO A 67 47.36 19.08 -35.46
C PRO A 67 46.12 18.26 -35.86
N GLU A 68 45.64 18.46 -37.08
CA GLU A 68 44.40 17.83 -37.58
C GLU A 68 44.41 16.30 -37.45
N ASP A 69 45.54 15.66 -37.72
CA ASP A 69 45.69 14.20 -37.60
C ASP A 69 45.48 13.69 -36.16
N VAL A 70 45.93 14.47 -35.16
CA VAL A 70 45.76 14.13 -33.75
C VAL A 70 44.29 14.29 -33.36
N ALA A 71 43.66 15.39 -33.78
CA ALA A 71 42.23 15.62 -33.56
C ALA A 71 41.36 14.54 -34.22
N ALA A 72 41.71 14.11 -35.43
CA ALA A 72 41.03 13.05 -36.16
C ALA A 72 41.13 11.70 -35.44
N ARG A 73 42.32 11.34 -34.94
CA ARG A 73 42.55 10.10 -34.18
C ARG A 73 41.81 10.10 -32.85
N LEU A 74 41.85 11.20 -32.10
CA LEU A 74 41.10 11.34 -30.85
C LEU A 74 39.59 11.21 -31.10
N THR A 75 39.08 11.82 -32.16
CA THR A 75 37.67 11.70 -32.54
C THR A 75 37.29 10.26 -32.89
N ALA A 76 38.16 9.53 -33.58
CA ALA A 76 37.93 8.12 -33.91
C ALA A 76 37.89 7.25 -32.65
N ILE A 77 38.89 7.40 -31.76
CA ILE A 77 38.94 6.67 -30.48
C ILE A 77 37.70 6.97 -29.64
N TRP A 78 37.31 8.23 -29.53
CA TRP A 78 36.12 8.63 -28.78
C TRP A 78 34.84 8.02 -29.35
N ARG A 79 34.69 8.04 -30.68
CA ARG A 79 33.53 7.42 -31.36
C ARG A 79 33.44 5.93 -31.08
N ASP A 80 34.56 5.22 -31.12
CA ASP A 80 34.58 3.78 -30.88
C ASP A 80 34.32 3.45 -29.41
N ALA A 81 34.91 4.21 -28.48
CA ALA A 81 34.63 4.09 -27.05
C ALA A 81 33.15 4.35 -26.74
N TYR A 82 32.55 5.39 -27.36
CA TYR A 82 31.13 5.70 -27.20
C TYR A 82 30.24 4.57 -27.74
N ARG A 83 30.55 4.04 -28.93
CA ARG A 83 29.81 2.91 -29.50
C ARG A 83 29.91 1.67 -28.62
N ALA A 84 31.09 1.38 -28.09
CA ALA A 84 31.29 0.26 -27.16
C ALA A 84 30.47 0.45 -25.87
N ALA A 85 30.46 1.66 -25.31
CA ALA A 85 29.65 1.97 -24.12
C ALA A 85 28.14 1.81 -24.38
N VAL A 86 27.65 2.31 -25.53
CA VAL A 86 26.24 2.14 -25.92
C VAL A 86 25.91 0.66 -26.10
N ALA A 87 26.77 -0.10 -26.77
CA ALA A 87 26.57 -1.54 -26.99
C ALA A 87 26.59 -2.33 -25.68
N ALA A 88 27.39 -1.91 -24.70
CA ALA A 88 27.45 -2.55 -23.38
C ALA A 88 26.18 -2.31 -22.55
N VAL A 89 25.56 -1.13 -22.65
CA VAL A 89 24.43 -0.73 -21.79
C VAL A 89 23.06 -1.00 -22.42
N SER A 90 22.97 -0.94 -23.75
CA SER A 90 21.67 -1.07 -24.45
C SER A 90 20.92 -2.38 -24.17
N PRO A 91 21.58 -3.57 -24.10
CA PRO A 91 20.88 -4.81 -23.79
C PRO A 91 20.18 -4.83 -22.43
N GLU A 92 20.86 -4.37 -21.37
CA GLU A 92 20.25 -4.32 -20.04
C GLU A 92 19.16 -3.25 -19.95
N ARG A 93 19.37 -2.09 -20.60
CA ARG A 93 18.31 -1.07 -20.70
C ARG A 93 17.05 -1.63 -21.36
N ASP A 94 17.20 -2.35 -22.46
CA ASP A 94 16.08 -2.90 -23.22
C ASP A 94 15.37 -4.02 -22.44
N ARG A 95 16.15 -4.86 -21.75
CA ARG A 95 15.62 -5.88 -20.81
C ARG A 95 14.82 -5.23 -19.69
N LEU A 96 15.36 -4.21 -19.03
CA LEU A 96 14.66 -3.49 -17.97
C LEU A 96 13.41 -2.78 -18.48
N ALA A 97 13.43 -2.22 -19.69
CA ALA A 97 12.25 -1.63 -20.31
C ALA A 97 11.14 -2.67 -20.53
N GLN A 98 11.50 -3.88 -20.95
CA GLN A 98 10.57 -5.00 -21.07
C GLN A 98 10.03 -5.44 -19.70
N ASP A 99 10.90 -5.60 -18.70
CA ASP A 99 10.53 -5.99 -17.34
C ASP A 99 9.55 -4.98 -16.73
N VAL A 100 9.79 -3.68 -16.88
CA VAL A 100 8.86 -2.61 -16.46
C VAL A 100 7.52 -2.73 -17.18
N GLY A 101 7.54 -3.05 -18.47
CA GLY A 101 6.31 -3.28 -19.24
C GLY A 101 5.50 -4.48 -18.73
N ASN A 102 6.17 -5.57 -18.38
CA ASN A 102 5.54 -6.76 -17.83
C ASN A 102 4.97 -6.51 -16.43
N LEU A 103 5.75 -5.88 -15.55
CA LEU A 103 5.32 -5.53 -14.19
C LEU A 103 4.10 -4.60 -14.20
N ARG A 104 4.03 -3.65 -15.15
CA ARG A 104 2.84 -2.78 -15.29
C ARG A 104 1.58 -3.57 -15.63
N LYS A 105 1.67 -4.55 -16.52
CA LYS A 105 0.54 -5.43 -16.87
C LYS A 105 0.13 -6.32 -15.70
N GLU A 106 1.11 -6.83 -14.94
CA GLU A 106 0.84 -7.64 -13.76
C GLU A 106 0.14 -6.82 -12.66
N VAL A 107 0.58 -5.58 -12.43
CA VAL A 107 -0.07 -4.66 -11.50
C VAL A 107 -1.52 -4.36 -11.94
N GLU A 108 -1.74 -4.12 -13.23
CA GLU A 108 -3.09 -3.90 -13.78
C GLU A 108 -4.00 -5.11 -13.54
N ALA A 109 -3.54 -6.31 -13.89
CA ALA A 109 -4.30 -7.55 -13.70
C ALA A 109 -4.59 -7.85 -12.22
N LEU A 110 -3.61 -7.63 -11.33
CA LEU A 110 -3.81 -7.79 -9.89
C LEU A 110 -4.78 -6.75 -9.34
N THR A 111 -4.75 -5.52 -9.85
CA THR A 111 -5.69 -4.47 -9.44
C THR A 111 -7.12 -4.86 -9.80
N GLU A 112 -7.33 -5.40 -11.01
CA GLU A 112 -8.63 -5.92 -11.44
C GLU A 112 -9.09 -7.11 -10.56
N THR A 113 -8.19 -8.07 -10.30
CA THR A 113 -8.48 -9.22 -9.43
C THR A 113 -8.88 -8.78 -8.01
N VAL A 114 -8.20 -7.78 -7.45
CA VAL A 114 -8.55 -7.23 -6.14
C VAL A 114 -9.94 -6.62 -6.16
N ALA A 115 -10.28 -5.84 -7.20
CA ALA A 115 -11.60 -5.24 -7.32
C ALA A 115 -12.71 -6.31 -7.41
N GLU A 116 -12.49 -7.39 -8.16
CA GLU A 116 -13.43 -8.52 -8.24
C GLU A 116 -13.65 -9.20 -6.88
N VAL A 117 -12.56 -9.46 -6.15
CA VAL A 117 -12.63 -10.09 -4.81
C VAL A 117 -13.32 -9.18 -3.80
N GLU A 118 -13.11 -7.86 -3.88
CA GLU A 118 -13.80 -6.90 -3.03
C GLU A 118 -15.30 -6.85 -3.33
N GLU A 119 -15.70 -6.91 -4.61
CA GLU A 119 -17.10 -6.97 -5.00
C GLU A 119 -17.76 -8.28 -4.51
N GLU A 120 -17.07 -9.42 -4.65
CA GLU A 120 -17.56 -10.71 -4.16
C GLU A 120 -17.71 -10.70 -2.63
N ARG A 121 -16.73 -10.17 -1.90
CA ARG A 121 -16.80 -10.01 -0.44
C ARG A 121 -18.03 -9.19 -0.04
N ASP A 122 -18.27 -8.07 -0.70
CA ASP A 122 -19.38 -7.18 -0.36
C ASP A 122 -20.73 -7.84 -0.64
N ARG A 123 -20.84 -8.57 -1.75
CA ARG A 123 -22.03 -9.38 -2.07
C ARG A 123 -22.28 -10.45 -1.00
N LEU A 124 -21.25 -11.21 -0.63
CA LEU A 124 -21.34 -12.24 0.39
C LEU A 124 -21.68 -11.67 1.78
N ALA A 125 -21.23 -10.47 2.11
CA ALA A 125 -21.59 -9.80 3.35
C ALA A 125 -23.09 -9.46 3.41
N VAL A 126 -23.67 -8.99 2.30
CA VAL A 126 -25.11 -8.73 2.18
C VAL A 126 -25.92 -10.04 2.28
N ASP A 127 -25.46 -11.09 1.59
CA ASP A 127 -26.12 -12.40 1.62
C ASP A 127 -26.09 -13.00 3.04
N LEU A 128 -24.97 -12.88 3.75
CA LEU A 128 -24.81 -13.34 5.13
C LEU A 128 -25.80 -12.63 6.07
N GLU A 129 -25.94 -11.31 5.93
CA GLU A 129 -26.86 -10.54 6.77
C GLU A 129 -28.32 -10.91 6.48
N THR A 130 -28.66 -11.07 5.20
CA THR A 130 -29.99 -11.54 4.78
C THR A 130 -30.30 -12.91 5.36
N ALA A 131 -29.35 -13.84 5.32
CA ALA A 131 -29.49 -15.17 5.90
C ALA A 131 -29.65 -15.14 7.42
N ARG A 132 -28.93 -14.24 8.12
CA ARG A 132 -29.08 -14.06 9.57
C ARG A 132 -30.46 -13.55 9.97
N VAL A 133 -30.99 -12.57 9.23
CA VAL A 133 -32.35 -12.05 9.46
C VAL A 133 -33.38 -13.18 9.24
N ALA A 134 -33.28 -13.89 8.12
CA ALA A 134 -34.19 -14.99 7.81
C ALA A 134 -34.14 -16.12 8.86
N ALA A 135 -32.95 -16.45 9.37
CA ALA A 135 -32.77 -17.45 10.42
C ALA A 135 -33.41 -16.99 11.74
N SER A 136 -33.25 -15.72 12.12
CA SER A 136 -33.90 -15.13 13.30
C SER A 136 -35.42 -15.18 13.20
N GLU A 137 -35.98 -14.79 12.05
CA GLU A 137 -37.42 -14.85 11.79
C GLU A 137 -37.96 -16.28 11.80
N ALA A 138 -37.21 -17.24 11.27
CA ALA A 138 -37.57 -18.65 11.32
C ALA A 138 -37.57 -19.18 12.77
N GLY A 139 -36.57 -18.80 13.57
CA GLY A 139 -36.48 -19.12 15.00
C GLY A 139 -37.69 -18.60 15.78
N ASN A 140 -38.01 -17.32 15.62
CA ASN A 140 -39.19 -16.71 16.27
C ASN A 140 -40.49 -17.41 15.88
N ARG A 141 -40.67 -17.76 14.59
CA ARG A 141 -41.84 -18.51 14.13
C ARG A 141 -41.92 -19.90 14.74
N ALA A 142 -40.79 -20.59 14.87
CA ALA A 142 -40.73 -21.90 15.51
C ALA A 142 -41.13 -21.81 17.00
N GLU A 143 -40.62 -20.83 17.74
CA GLU A 143 -40.98 -20.61 19.14
C GLU A 143 -42.48 -20.34 19.34
N VAL A 144 -43.07 -19.52 18.46
CA VAL A 144 -44.52 -19.25 18.47
C VAL A 144 -45.30 -20.54 18.19
N ALA A 145 -44.93 -21.30 17.16
CA ALA A 145 -45.60 -22.56 16.83
C ALA A 145 -45.49 -23.61 17.95
N GLU A 146 -44.34 -23.71 18.62
CA GLU A 146 -44.16 -24.58 19.78
C GLU A 146 -45.04 -24.17 20.95
N ARG A 147 -45.20 -22.86 21.19
CA ARG A 147 -46.09 -22.34 22.23
C ARG A 147 -47.54 -22.66 21.90
N GLU A 148 -47.98 -22.40 20.67
CA GLU A 148 -49.35 -22.70 20.23
C GLU A 148 -49.66 -24.18 20.33
N THR A 149 -48.71 -25.05 19.98
CA THR A 149 -48.84 -26.50 20.12
C THR A 149 -49.03 -26.90 21.58
N ARG A 150 -48.19 -26.39 22.49
CA ARG A 150 -48.33 -26.62 23.95
C ARG A 150 -49.66 -26.13 24.50
N GLU A 151 -50.12 -24.96 24.07
CA GLU A 151 -51.42 -24.42 24.49
C GLU A 151 -52.58 -25.27 23.94
N ALA A 152 -52.49 -25.77 22.71
CA ALA A 152 -53.48 -26.65 22.11
C ALA A 152 -53.55 -28.01 22.82
N GLU A 153 -52.40 -28.62 23.14
CA GLU A 153 -52.32 -29.87 23.91
C GLU A 153 -52.94 -29.72 25.31
N ALA A 154 -52.65 -28.61 26.00
CA ALA A 154 -53.24 -28.31 27.30
C ALA A 154 -54.77 -28.14 27.20
N ARG A 155 -55.26 -27.44 26.17
CA ARG A 155 -56.71 -27.29 25.92
C ARG A 155 -57.37 -28.64 25.60
N ALA A 156 -56.73 -29.47 24.77
CA ALA A 156 -57.23 -30.80 24.44
C ALA A 156 -57.38 -31.66 25.70
N THR A 157 -56.35 -31.70 26.55
CA THR A 157 -56.38 -32.42 27.84
C THR A 157 -57.51 -31.92 28.74
N ALA A 158 -57.73 -30.60 28.82
CA ALA A 158 -58.82 -30.02 29.61
C ALA A 158 -60.21 -30.39 29.08
N VAL A 159 -60.39 -30.40 27.75
CA VAL A 159 -61.65 -30.82 27.11
C VAL A 159 -61.91 -32.32 27.35
N GLU A 160 -60.89 -33.16 27.27
CA GLU A 160 -61.02 -34.59 27.60
C GLU A 160 -61.46 -34.80 29.05
N ALA A 161 -60.83 -34.11 30.00
CA ALA A 161 -61.21 -34.18 31.41
C ALA A 161 -62.66 -33.73 31.67
N GLU A 162 -63.11 -32.65 31.01
CA GLU A 162 -64.48 -32.17 31.16
C GLU A 162 -65.49 -33.11 30.48
N ARG A 163 -65.14 -33.68 29.32
CA ARG A 163 -65.95 -34.73 28.68
C ARG A 163 -66.15 -35.91 29.62
N ASP A 164 -65.08 -36.39 30.25
CA ASP A 164 -65.15 -37.54 31.16
C ASP A 164 -66.01 -37.22 32.37
N ARG A 165 -65.85 -36.03 32.96
CA ARG A 165 -66.70 -35.54 34.04
C ARG A 165 -68.17 -35.47 33.65
N LEU A 166 -68.49 -34.95 32.47
CA LEU A 166 -69.86 -34.85 31.98
C LEU A 166 -70.45 -36.25 31.69
N ALA A 167 -69.64 -37.17 31.17
CA ALA A 167 -70.05 -38.56 30.95
C ALA A 167 -70.41 -39.26 32.26
N ASP A 168 -69.62 -39.04 33.32
CA ASP A 168 -69.91 -39.53 34.67
C ASP A 168 -71.22 -38.93 35.21
N GLN A 169 -71.44 -37.63 35.03
CA GLN A 169 -72.68 -36.96 35.45
C GLN A 169 -73.91 -37.48 34.72
N VAL A 170 -73.81 -37.69 33.39
CA VAL A 170 -74.90 -38.25 32.58
C VAL A 170 -75.21 -39.68 33.03
N THR A 171 -74.20 -40.51 33.28
CA THR A 171 -74.36 -41.88 33.78
C THR A 171 -75.10 -41.88 35.12
N ALA A 172 -74.66 -41.04 36.06
CA ALA A 172 -75.32 -40.91 37.37
C ALA A 172 -76.76 -40.40 37.27
N LEU A 173 -77.07 -39.52 36.31
CA LEU A 173 -78.44 -39.06 36.06
C LEU A 173 -79.32 -40.19 35.48
N ILE A 174 -78.80 -40.96 34.53
CA ILE A 174 -79.51 -42.12 33.94
C ILE A 174 -79.87 -43.13 35.03
N GLU A 175 -78.93 -43.46 35.91
CA GLU A 175 -79.18 -44.36 37.04
C GLU A 175 -80.24 -43.82 38.02
N ARG A 176 -80.47 -42.51 38.04
CA ARG A 176 -81.45 -41.84 38.90
C ARG A 176 -82.83 -41.68 38.28
N VAL A 177 -83.00 -41.95 36.97
CA VAL A 177 -84.31 -41.91 36.31
C VAL A 177 -85.06 -43.22 36.62
N PRO A 178 -86.20 -43.17 37.33
CA PRO A 178 -86.99 -44.36 37.61
C PRO A 178 -87.58 -44.92 36.31
N ALA A 179 -87.57 -46.25 36.16
CA ALA A 179 -88.16 -46.94 35.01
C ALA A 179 -89.63 -46.49 34.81
N PRO A 180 -90.11 -46.34 33.56
CA PRO A 180 -91.49 -45.99 33.30
C PRO A 180 -92.39 -47.03 33.97
N GLN A 181 -93.30 -46.54 34.81
CA GLN A 181 -94.30 -47.35 35.49
C GLN A 181 -95.09 -48.10 34.42
N GLU A 182 -94.79 -49.39 34.21
CA GLU A 182 -95.63 -50.25 33.39
C GLU A 182 -97.02 -50.26 34.01
N GLY A 183 -97.94 -49.56 33.34
CA GLY A 183 -99.33 -49.49 33.74
C GLY A 183 -99.91 -50.88 33.87
N LYS A 184 -100.50 -51.17 35.03
CA LYS A 184 -101.47 -52.25 35.17
C LYS A 184 -102.76 -51.69 35.75
N GLN A 185 -103.79 -51.90 34.93
CA GLN A 185 -105.22 -51.77 35.18
C GLN A 185 -105.65 -52.61 36.38
#